data_AF-A0A6G2DXJ6-F1
#
_entry.id   AF-A0A6G2DXJ6-F1
#
_cell.length_a   1.000
_cell.length_b   1.000
_cell.length_c   1.000
_cell.angle_alpha   90.00
_cell.angle_beta   90.00
_cell.angle_gamma   90.00
#
_symmetry.space_group_name_H-M   'P 1'
#
loop_
_entity.id
_entity.type
_entity.pdbx_description
1 polymer ?
#
loop_
_entity_poly.entity_id
_entity_poly.type
_entity_poly.pdbx_seq_one_letter_code
_entity_poly.pdbx_strand_id
1 'polypeptide(L)'
;NHVACNNTKDSIELAKHSESVGVDAIAAIPPIYFKLPEYSIAAYWNAMSEAASNTDFIIYNIPQLAGVALTGSLYATMRQNPRVIGVKNSSMPVQDIQMFVAAGGEDYIVFN
;
A
#
# COMPACT_ATOMS: atom_id res chain seq x y z
N ASN A 1 8.06 -0.90 -8.53
CA ASN A 1 8.08 -2.39 -8.50
C ASN A 1 7.00 -2.91 -7.55
N HIS A 2 6.27 -3.99 -7.84
CA HIS A 2 5.29 -4.56 -6.91
C HIS A 2 5.92 -5.67 -6.07
N VAL A 3 5.83 -5.60 -4.74
CA VAL A 3 6.64 -6.43 -3.82
C VAL A 3 5.84 -7.29 -2.84
N ALA A 4 4.51 -7.22 -2.82
CA ALA A 4 3.72 -8.03 -1.89
C ALA A 4 3.74 -9.54 -2.25
N CYS A 5 4.03 -10.36 -1.23
CA CYS A 5 3.98 -11.82 -1.22
C CYS A 5 2.97 -12.32 -0.16
N ASN A 6 2.75 -13.64 -0.10
CA ASN A 6 1.83 -14.25 0.88
C ASN A 6 2.29 -14.14 2.34
N ASN A 7 3.59 -13.95 2.57
CA ASN A 7 4.16 -13.76 3.90
C ASN A 7 4.99 -12.48 3.94
N THR A 8 5.07 -11.85 5.12
CA THR A 8 5.79 -10.58 5.31
C THR A 8 7.28 -10.69 5.00
N LYS A 9 7.90 -11.83 5.30
CA LYS A 9 9.35 -12.01 5.14
C LYS A 9 9.78 -11.87 3.68
N ASP A 10 9.08 -12.54 2.77
CA ASP A 10 9.42 -12.52 1.35
C ASP A 10 9.14 -11.13 0.76
N SER A 11 8.07 -10.45 1.22
CA SER A 11 7.79 -9.08 0.78
C SER A 11 8.86 -8.08 1.25
N ILE A 12 9.40 -8.25 2.45
CA ILE A 12 10.55 -7.47 2.97
C ILE A 12 11.78 -7.72 2.10
N GLU A 13 12.06 -8.97 1.72
CA GLU A 13 13.20 -9.31 0.87
C GLU A 13 13.10 -8.64 -0.51
N LEU A 14 11.92 -8.70 -1.13
CA LEU A 14 11.66 -8.02 -2.40
C LEU A 14 11.70 -6.48 -2.28
N ALA A 15 11.25 -5.92 -1.16
CA ALA A 15 11.35 -4.49 -0.90
C ALA A 15 12.82 -4.03 -0.82
N LYS A 16 13.65 -4.73 -0.04
CA LYS A 16 15.10 -4.47 0.05
C LYS A 16 15.80 -4.58 -1.30
N HIS A 17 15.50 -5.65 -2.04
CA HIS A 17 16.05 -5.84 -3.38
C HIS A 17 15.62 -4.69 -4.31
N SER A 18 14.35 -4.30 -4.28
CA SER A 18 13.82 -3.22 -5.12
C SER A 18 14.51 -1.88 -4.82
N GLU A 19 14.70 -1.53 -3.55
CA GLU A 19 15.49 -0.34 -3.17
C GLU A 19 16.93 -0.45 -3.68
N SER A 20 17.58 -1.62 -3.56
CA SER A 20 18.97 -1.82 -3.96
C SER A 20 19.23 -1.61 -5.46
N VAL A 21 18.19 -1.73 -6.29
CA VAL A 21 18.27 -1.48 -7.75
C VAL A 21 17.74 -0.09 -8.14
N GLY A 22 17.40 0.76 -7.17
CA GLY A 22 17.06 2.17 -7.38
C GLY A 22 15.71 2.41 -8.03
N VAL A 23 14.67 1.63 -7.69
CA VAL A 23 13.32 1.91 -8.18
C VAL A 23 12.76 3.19 -7.56
N ASP A 24 11.91 3.92 -8.30
CA ASP A 24 11.29 5.14 -7.79
C ASP A 24 10.31 4.85 -6.64
N ALA A 25 9.53 3.79 -6.78
CA ALA A 25 8.54 3.37 -5.79
C ALA A 25 8.35 1.85 -5.74
N ILE A 26 7.97 1.36 -4.56
CA ILE A 26 7.42 0.02 -4.36
C ILE A 26 5.91 0.09 -4.15
N ALA A 27 5.21 -0.99 -4.52
CA ALA A 27 3.76 -1.10 -4.33
C ALA A 27 3.37 -2.45 -3.74
N ALA A 28 2.26 -2.48 -3.01
CA ALA A 28 1.80 -3.69 -2.35
C ALA A 28 0.26 -3.78 -2.31
N ILE A 29 -0.29 -4.91 -2.76
CA ILE A 29 -1.64 -5.32 -2.38
C ILE A 29 -1.71 -5.61 -0.86
N PRO A 30 -2.89 -5.59 -0.24
CA PRO A 30 -3.04 -6.10 1.13
C PRO A 30 -2.76 -7.62 1.19
N PRO A 31 -2.53 -8.18 2.40
CA PRO A 31 -2.50 -9.61 2.60
C PRO A 31 -3.74 -10.29 2.03
N ILE A 32 -3.55 -11.43 1.39
CA ILE A 32 -4.60 -12.19 0.72
C ILE A 32 -4.89 -13.50 1.45
N TYR A 33 -5.91 -14.23 0.98
CA TYR A 33 -6.43 -15.48 1.53
C TYR A 33 -7.18 -15.30 2.87
N PHE A 34 -6.50 -14.79 3.90
CA PHE A 34 -7.15 -14.46 5.17
C PHE A 34 -7.57 -12.99 5.22
N LYS A 35 -8.78 -12.74 5.72
CA LYS A 35 -9.28 -11.38 5.98
C LYS A 35 -8.71 -10.89 7.30
N LEU A 36 -7.54 -10.27 7.22
CA LEU A 36 -6.85 -9.74 8.40
C LEU A 36 -7.45 -8.39 8.83
N PRO A 37 -7.39 -8.06 10.13
CA PRO A 37 -7.82 -6.76 10.63
C PRO A 37 -6.87 -5.63 10.19
N GLU A 38 -7.37 -4.39 10.17
CA GLU A 38 -6.63 -3.21 9.66
C GLU A 38 -5.24 -3.04 10.28
N TYR A 39 -5.09 -3.26 11.59
CA TYR A 39 -3.80 -3.13 12.26
C TYR A 39 -2.75 -4.12 11.73
N SER A 40 -3.16 -5.34 11.32
CA SER A 40 -2.27 -6.32 10.72
C SER A 40 -1.89 -5.95 9.30
N ILE A 41 -2.82 -5.38 8.54
CA ILE A 41 -2.57 -4.89 7.18
C ILE A 41 -1.58 -3.71 7.22
N ALA A 42 -1.79 -2.76 8.14
CA ALA A 42 -0.88 -1.64 8.35
C ALA A 42 0.53 -2.12 8.75
N ALA A 43 0.63 -3.06 9.69
CA ALA A 43 1.92 -3.64 10.09
C ALA A 43 2.63 -4.34 8.93
N TYR A 44 1.89 -5.06 8.08
CA TYR A 44 2.43 -5.69 6.88
C TYR A 44 2.99 -4.67 5.88
N TRP A 45 2.24 -3.61 5.57
CA TRP A 45 2.71 -2.55 4.67
C TRP A 45 3.89 -1.75 5.24
N ASN A 46 3.84 -1.38 6.52
CA ASN A 46 4.93 -0.66 7.16
C ASN A 46 6.21 -1.50 7.24
N ALA A 47 6.13 -2.81 7.46
CA ALA A 47 7.31 -3.66 7.43
C ALA A 47 8.04 -3.65 6.07
N MET A 48 7.30 -3.64 4.95
CA MET A 48 7.89 -3.48 3.62
C MET A 48 8.48 -2.08 3.40
N SER A 49 7.73 -1.04 3.81
CA SER A 49 8.17 0.35 3.67
C SER A 49 9.40 0.67 4.53
N GLU A 50 9.51 0.10 5.72
CA GLU A 50 10.70 0.22 6.59
C GLU A 50 11.91 -0.52 6.00
N ALA A 51 11.68 -1.65 5.33
CA ALA A 51 12.74 -2.41 4.68
C ALA A 51 13.31 -1.72 3.44
N ALA A 52 12.53 -0.84 2.81
CA ALA A 52 12.92 0.04 1.71
C ALA A 52 12.79 1.51 2.17
N SER A 53 13.59 1.89 3.17
CA SER A 53 13.45 3.15 3.92
C SER A 53 13.70 4.43 3.11
N ASN A 54 14.28 4.32 1.92
CA ASN A 54 14.59 5.43 1.00
C ASN A 54 13.71 5.40 -0.26
N THR A 55 12.72 4.51 -0.32
CA THR A 55 11.89 4.28 -1.50
C THR A 55 10.44 4.65 -1.22
N ASP A 56 9.78 5.31 -2.17
CA ASP A 56 8.37 5.65 -2.06
C ASP A 56 7.48 4.40 -2.04
N PHE A 57 6.32 4.52 -1.40
CA PHE A 57 5.38 3.42 -1.19
C PHE A 57 3.99 3.76 -1.72
N ILE A 58 3.44 2.88 -2.56
CA ILE A 58 2.09 2.98 -3.10
C ILE A 58 1.24 1.83 -2.54
N ILE A 59 0.13 2.17 -1.88
CA ILE A 59 -0.85 1.17 -1.43
C ILE A 59 -1.65 0.72 -2.64
N TYR A 60 -1.80 -0.59 -2.86
CA TYR A 60 -2.64 -1.12 -3.94
C TYR A 60 -3.97 -1.66 -3.38
N ASN A 61 -5.05 -0.89 -3.56
CA ASN A 61 -6.40 -1.29 -3.21
C ASN A 61 -7.07 -2.11 -4.34
N ILE A 62 -7.35 -3.39 -4.08
CA ILE A 62 -8.03 -4.31 -5.03
C ILE A 62 -8.98 -5.28 -4.29
N PRO A 63 -10.03 -4.76 -3.63
CA PRO A 63 -10.84 -5.54 -2.69
C PRO A 63 -11.56 -6.74 -3.32
N GLN A 64 -11.87 -6.69 -4.61
CA GLN A 64 -12.54 -7.78 -5.33
C GLN A 64 -11.69 -9.04 -5.41
N LEU A 65 -10.36 -8.92 -5.36
CA LEU A 65 -9.43 -10.06 -5.40
C LEU A 65 -8.77 -10.33 -4.04
N ALA A 66 -8.50 -9.29 -3.25
CA ALA A 66 -7.85 -9.45 -1.96
C ALA A 66 -8.81 -9.81 -0.81
N GLY A 67 -10.11 -9.50 -0.95
CA GLY A 67 -11.12 -9.76 0.09
C GLY A 67 -11.11 -8.78 1.27
N VAL A 68 -10.24 -7.77 1.23
CA VAL A 68 -10.16 -6.64 2.18
C VAL A 68 -9.95 -5.34 1.40
N ALA A 69 -10.48 -4.23 1.91
CA ALA A 69 -10.39 -2.92 1.27
C ALA A 69 -9.51 -1.96 2.07
N LEU A 70 -8.92 -0.98 1.39
CA LEU A 70 -8.34 0.19 2.04
C LEU A 70 -9.48 1.10 2.54
N THR A 71 -9.75 1.06 3.85
CA THR A 71 -10.75 1.93 4.48
C THR A 71 -10.16 3.33 4.74
N GLY A 72 -11.03 4.30 5.05
CA GLY A 72 -10.60 5.64 5.43
C GLY A 72 -9.74 5.67 6.69
N SER A 73 -10.04 4.84 7.70
CA SER A 73 -9.24 4.72 8.94
C SER A 73 -7.87 4.10 8.68
N LEU A 74 -7.82 3.05 7.86
CA LEU A 74 -6.57 2.42 7.48
C LEU A 74 -5.71 3.37 6.62
N TYR A 75 -6.32 4.12 5.70
CA TYR A 75 -5.60 5.12 4.91
C TYR A 75 -5.06 6.26 5.79
N ALA A 76 -5.85 6.77 6.73
CA ALA A 76 -5.37 7.77 7.69
C ALA A 76 -4.20 7.26 8.54
N THR A 77 -4.22 5.98 8.93
CA THR A 77 -3.11 5.33 9.64
C THR A 77 -1.87 5.25 8.75
N MET A 78 -2.01 4.79 7.51
CA MET A 78 -0.88 4.64 6.61
C MET A 78 -0.25 5.96 6.18
N ARG A 79 -1.01 7.06 6.11
CA ARG A 79 -0.46 8.40 5.84
C ARG A 79 0.44 8.95 6.95
N GLN A 80 0.49 8.31 8.12
CA GLN A 80 1.50 8.63 9.14
C GLN A 80 2.91 8.16 8.73
N ASN A 81 3.00 7.23 7.76
CA ASN A 81 4.26 6.82 7.17
C ASN A 81 4.61 7.80 6.02
N PRO A 82 5.71 8.58 6.14
CA PRO A 82 6.05 9.64 5.18
C PRO A 82 6.44 9.11 3.80
N ARG A 83 6.70 7.81 3.66
CA ARG A 83 6.99 7.18 2.35
C ARG A 83 5.73 6.85 1.57
N VAL A 84 4.54 6.87 2.19
CA VAL A 84 3.30 6.58 1.48
C VAL A 84 2.94 7.78 0.62
N ILE A 85 3.07 7.64 -0.70
CA ILE A 85 2.82 8.74 -1.65
C ILE A 85 1.47 8.65 -2.34
N GLY A 86 0.72 7.55 -2.13
CA GLY A 86 -0.54 7.39 -2.85
C GLY A 86 -1.16 6.01 -2.81
N VAL A 87 -2.21 5.88 -3.64
CA VAL A 87 -3.02 4.68 -3.78
C VAL A 87 -3.16 4.31 -5.25
N LYS A 88 -2.86 3.07 -5.61
CA LYS A 88 -3.36 2.45 -6.84
C LYS A 88 -4.71 1.83 -6.54
N ASN A 89 -5.79 2.33 -7.14
CA ASN A 89 -7.15 1.90 -6.85
C ASN A 89 -7.73 1.11 -8.02
N SER A 90 -8.03 -0.18 -7.81
CA SER A 90 -8.74 -1.04 -8.77
C SER A 90 -10.10 -1.49 -8.25
N SER A 91 -10.65 -0.83 -7.23
CA SER A 91 -12.06 -1.00 -6.88
C SER A 91 -12.96 -0.46 -8.01
N MET A 92 -14.20 -0.98 -8.12
CA MET A 92 -15.14 -0.52 -9.16
C MET A 92 -15.66 0.92 -8.98
N PRO A 93 -16.03 1.39 -7.78
CA PRO A 93 -16.63 2.71 -7.65
C PRO A 93 -15.58 3.81 -7.77
N VAL A 94 -15.75 4.69 -8.75
CA VAL A 94 -14.92 5.92 -8.88
C VAL A 94 -15.03 6.85 -7.67
N GLN A 95 -16.05 6.66 -6.82
CA GLN A 95 -16.18 7.33 -5.54
C GLN A 95 -14.99 7.03 -4.61
N ASP A 96 -14.41 5.84 -4.66
CA ASP A 96 -13.22 5.51 -3.85
C ASP A 96 -12.03 6.39 -4.23
N ILE A 97 -11.82 6.62 -5.53
CA ILE A 97 -10.79 7.54 -6.04
C ILE A 97 -11.02 8.93 -5.49
N GLN A 98 -12.26 9.45 -5.58
CA GLN A 98 -12.61 10.76 -5.06
C GLN A 98 -12.34 10.87 -3.55
N MET A 99 -12.68 9.83 -2.77
CA MET A 99 -12.46 9.81 -1.33
C MET A 99 -10.97 9.77 -0.97
N PHE A 100 -10.16 9.00 -1.69
CA PHE A 100 -8.70 8.95 -1.45
C PHE A 100 -8.02 10.26 -1.85
N VAL A 101 -8.42 10.90 -2.95
CA VAL A 101 -7.92 12.22 -3.34
C VAL A 101 -8.29 13.26 -2.29
N ALA A 102 -9.56 13.30 -1.86
CA ALA A 102 -10.03 14.27 -0.86
C ALA A 102 -9.33 14.09 0.50
N ALA A 103 -9.05 12.84 0.90
CA ALA A 103 -8.35 12.55 2.15
C ALA A 103 -6.83 12.80 2.07
N GLY A 104 -6.21 12.55 0.91
CA GLY A 104 -4.77 12.72 0.69
C GLY A 104 -4.36 14.19 0.56
N GLY A 105 -5.09 14.99 -0.22
CA GLY A 105 -4.69 16.35 -0.56
C GLY A 105 -3.69 16.38 -1.73
N GLU A 106 -2.93 17.48 -1.87
CA GLU A 106 -2.05 17.72 -3.01
C GLU A 106 -0.75 16.89 -2.99
N ASP A 107 -0.37 16.37 -1.82
CA ASP A 107 0.87 15.59 -1.63
C ASP A 107 0.73 14.10 -2.01
N TYR A 108 -0.47 13.66 -2.42
CA TYR A 108 -0.77 12.26 -2.70
C TYR A 108 -1.34 12.07 -4.09
N ILE A 109 -0.97 10.97 -4.74
CA ILE A 109 -1.46 10.59 -6.06
C ILE A 109 -2.37 9.35 -5.99
N VAL A 110 -3.45 9.35 -6.78
CA VAL A 110 -4.30 8.17 -6.96
C VAL A 110 -4.22 7.68 -8.40
N PHE A 111 -3.77 6.45 -8.58
CA PHE A 111 -3.73 5.78 -9.88
C PHE A 111 -5.00 4.96 -10.08
N ASN A 112 -5.61 5.06 -11.27
CA ASN A 112 -6.75 4.25 -11.71
C ASN A 112 -6.26 3.00 -12.47
#